data_AF-A0A7S0P4U9-F1
#
_entry.id   AF-A0A7S0P4U9-F1
#
_cell.length_a   1.000
_cell.length_b   1.000
_cell.length_c   1.000
_cell.angle_alpha   90.00
_cell.angle_beta   90.00
_cell.angle_gamma   90.00
#
_symmetry.space_group_name_H-M   'P 1'
#
loop_
_entity.id
_entity.type
_entity.pdbx_description
1 polymer ?
#
loop_
_entity_poly.entity_id
_entity_poly.type
_entity_poly.pdbx_seq_one_letter_code
_entity_poly.pdbx_strand_id
1 'polypeptide(L)'
;TVVDLFVGTARSPSSATTFLNYFNVLATHGFPDDAPLTFERRGYRSGPTPWQWTLSDAPLCAVDLTDGSLEESAADVHAEFANAFIGGGVMTGDFAMEEILFLVKPELMVSMALMNRMADTEAITVHGAHQYSRVSGYGSSFTFAGDCERRREGPPPTVCAIDAVRGGGPAMTSPALLRDMNKARIAFEGAREVATGHWGCGAFGNNHDLMFIKQWLAASEAGVARMAYHDFSRSQSHNIVPLTRRLGHLSVCELWAFVRELTIDLEPANVATFSVRMREIATGKRKAPTGAPAPEVLPAAPEVS
;
A
#
# COMPACT_ATOMS: atom_id res chain seq x y z
N THR A 1 -9.16 -7.88 22.58
CA THR A 1 -9.95 -9.09 22.25
C THR A 1 -11.33 -8.65 21.80
N VAL A 2 -12.19 -9.52 21.26
CA VAL A 2 -13.60 -9.19 20.89
C VAL A 2 -14.34 -8.35 21.96
N VAL A 3 -13.98 -8.52 23.24
CA VAL A 3 -14.43 -7.69 24.36
C VAL A 3 -14.17 -6.20 24.13
N ASP A 4 -13.01 -5.81 23.58
CA ASP A 4 -12.68 -4.42 23.33
C ASP A 4 -13.55 -3.79 22.25
N LEU A 5 -13.87 -4.53 21.18
CA LEU A 5 -14.74 -4.03 20.12
C LEU A 5 -16.19 -3.79 20.60
N PHE A 6 -16.73 -4.63 21.50
CA PHE A 6 -18.14 -4.61 21.89
C PHE A 6 -18.46 -4.13 23.32
N VAL A 7 -17.50 -4.17 24.24
CA VAL A 7 -17.72 -3.99 25.70
C VAL A 7 -17.20 -2.62 26.19
N GLY A 8 -17.01 -1.67 25.27
CA GLY A 8 -16.83 -0.25 25.63
C GLY A 8 -15.42 0.14 26.10
N THR A 9 -14.41 -0.71 25.93
CA THR A 9 -12.99 -0.32 26.04
C THR A 9 -12.39 0.13 24.69
N ALA A 10 -13.02 -0.16 23.55
CA ALA A 10 -12.74 0.55 22.30
C ALA A 10 -12.95 2.04 22.53
N ARG A 11 -11.99 2.87 22.12
CA ARG A 11 -11.97 4.33 22.39
C ARG A 11 -13.18 5.09 21.80
N SER A 12 -14.06 4.45 21.02
CA SER A 12 -15.26 5.07 20.46
C SER A 12 -16.42 4.06 20.32
N PRO A 13 -17.62 4.35 20.86
CA PRO A 13 -18.85 3.59 20.58
C PRO A 13 -19.15 3.43 19.07
N SER A 14 -18.58 4.31 18.25
CA SER A 14 -18.75 4.29 16.79
C SER A 14 -18.16 3.04 16.14
N SER A 15 -17.11 2.40 16.67
CA SER A 15 -16.53 1.20 16.05
C SER A 15 -17.50 0.03 16.07
N ALA A 16 -18.08 -0.23 17.24
CA ALA A 16 -19.10 -1.27 17.42
C ALA A 16 -20.30 -1.01 16.51
N THR A 17 -20.80 0.23 16.48
CA THR A 17 -21.92 0.63 15.62
C THR A 17 -21.57 0.42 14.14
N THR A 18 -20.38 0.83 13.71
CA THR A 18 -19.93 0.70 12.31
C THR A 18 -19.88 -0.77 11.87
N PHE A 19 -19.32 -1.64 12.72
CA PHE A 19 -19.26 -3.08 12.45
C PHE A 19 -20.65 -3.72 12.50
N LEU A 20 -21.45 -3.49 13.54
CA LEU A 20 -22.76 -4.11 13.70
C LEU A 20 -23.75 -3.68 12.61
N ASN A 21 -23.55 -2.51 12.02
CA ASN A 21 -24.37 -2.03 10.90
C ASN A 21 -24.38 -3.01 9.72
N TYR A 22 -23.28 -3.74 9.48
CA TYR A 22 -23.22 -4.78 8.44
C TYR A 22 -24.36 -5.80 8.57
N PHE A 23 -24.63 -6.29 9.77
CA PHE A 23 -25.72 -7.24 9.99
C PHE A 23 -27.10 -6.61 9.78
N ASN A 24 -27.27 -5.33 10.12
CA ASN A 24 -28.52 -4.61 9.85
C ASN A 24 -28.76 -4.42 8.34
N VAL A 25 -27.71 -4.04 7.59
CA VAL A 25 -27.79 -3.88 6.13
C VAL A 25 -28.12 -5.23 5.47
N LEU A 26 -27.46 -6.31 5.88
CA LEU A 26 -27.76 -7.66 5.36
C LEU A 26 -29.18 -8.12 5.71
N ALA A 27 -29.66 -7.86 6.93
CA ALA A 27 -31.03 -8.22 7.32
C ALA A 27 -32.08 -7.43 6.55
N THR A 28 -31.78 -6.19 6.17
CA THR A 28 -32.71 -5.28 5.50
C THR A 28 -32.70 -5.47 3.98
N HIS A 29 -31.53 -5.67 3.39
CA HIS A 29 -31.31 -5.66 1.94
C HIS A 29 -30.88 -7.00 1.36
N GLY A 30 -30.60 -8.00 2.19
CA GLY A 30 -30.05 -9.28 1.77
C GLY A 30 -28.56 -9.22 1.41
N PHE A 31 -28.05 -10.36 0.95
CA PHE A 31 -26.69 -10.47 0.42
C PHE A 31 -26.62 -9.90 -0.99
N PRO A 32 -25.49 -9.28 -1.40
CA PRO A 32 -25.24 -8.98 -2.81
C PRO A 32 -25.31 -10.27 -3.65
N ASP A 33 -25.95 -10.21 -4.82
CA ASP A 33 -26.00 -11.31 -5.81
C ASP A 33 -24.73 -11.37 -6.69
N ASP A 34 -23.66 -10.68 -6.27
CA ASP A 34 -22.40 -10.51 -7.01
C ASP A 34 -21.49 -11.77 -6.90
N ALA A 35 -20.31 -11.69 -7.51
CA ALA A 35 -19.29 -12.74 -7.47
C ALA A 35 -18.90 -13.13 -6.01
N PRO A 36 -18.50 -14.39 -5.77
CA PRO A 36 -18.22 -14.88 -4.42
C PRO A 36 -17.06 -14.15 -3.75
N LEU A 37 -17.19 -13.92 -2.44
CA LEU A 37 -16.12 -13.45 -1.57
C LEU A 37 -14.96 -14.45 -1.60
N THR A 38 -13.81 -14.04 -2.14
CA THR A 38 -12.66 -14.92 -2.37
C THR A 38 -11.44 -14.37 -1.64
N PHE A 39 -10.73 -15.24 -0.93
CA PHE A 39 -9.51 -14.91 -0.19
C PHE A 39 -8.33 -15.65 -0.81
N GLU A 40 -7.32 -14.92 -1.24
CA GLU A 40 -6.12 -15.49 -1.86
C GLU A 40 -4.88 -15.06 -1.10
N ARG A 41 -3.96 -16.01 -0.91
CA ARG A 41 -2.59 -15.73 -0.49
C ARG A 41 -1.70 -15.83 -1.72
N ARG A 42 -1.17 -14.69 -2.16
CA ARG A 42 -0.28 -14.58 -3.31
C ARG A 42 1.16 -14.44 -2.84
N GLY A 43 2.11 -14.91 -3.64
CA GLY A 43 3.52 -14.77 -3.29
C GLY A 43 4.44 -15.60 -4.16
N TYR A 44 5.70 -15.62 -3.77
CA TYR A 44 6.73 -16.46 -4.37
C TYR A 44 7.46 -17.27 -3.29
N ARG A 45 8.09 -18.37 -3.72
CA ARG A 45 8.86 -19.24 -2.81
C ARG A 45 10.02 -18.46 -2.21
N SER A 46 10.37 -18.77 -0.96
CA SER A 46 11.57 -18.21 -0.33
C SER A 46 12.82 -18.49 -1.18
N GLY A 47 13.64 -17.46 -1.37
CA GLY A 47 14.79 -17.48 -2.27
C GLY A 47 14.97 -16.16 -3.01
N PRO A 48 15.72 -16.16 -4.13
CA PRO A 48 15.86 -15.00 -4.99
C PRO A 48 14.49 -14.46 -5.45
N THR A 49 14.39 -13.15 -5.54
CA THR A 49 13.19 -12.52 -6.12
C THR A 49 13.01 -12.97 -7.58
N PRO A 50 11.77 -13.25 -8.03
CA PRO A 50 11.52 -13.67 -9.40
C PRO A 50 11.65 -12.52 -10.42
N TRP A 51 11.75 -11.26 -9.95
CA TRP A 51 11.81 -10.07 -10.81
C TRP A 51 13.25 -9.56 -10.98
N GLN A 52 13.60 -9.23 -12.23
CA GLN A 52 14.91 -8.72 -12.60
C GLN A 52 14.87 -7.18 -12.68
N TRP A 53 14.73 -6.52 -11.54
CA TRP A 53 14.58 -5.06 -11.44
C TRP A 53 15.67 -4.26 -12.16
N THR A 54 16.91 -4.76 -12.22
CA THR A 54 18.05 -4.10 -12.88
C THR A 54 18.04 -4.24 -14.40
N LEU A 55 17.15 -5.06 -14.96
CA LEU A 55 17.04 -5.33 -16.40
C LEU A 55 15.63 -5.01 -16.94
N SER A 56 14.76 -4.44 -16.11
CA SER A 56 13.39 -4.10 -16.52
C SER A 56 13.35 -2.79 -17.31
N ASP A 57 13.09 -2.91 -18.61
CA ASP A 57 12.84 -1.77 -19.51
C ASP A 57 11.38 -1.30 -19.46
N ALA A 58 10.59 -1.77 -18.49
CA ALA A 58 9.19 -1.37 -18.35
C ALA A 58 9.08 0.16 -18.13
N PRO A 59 8.16 0.85 -18.82
CA PRO A 59 7.91 2.26 -18.57
C PRO A 59 7.27 2.46 -17.20
N LEU A 60 7.52 3.62 -16.59
CA LEU A 60 6.84 3.98 -15.35
C LEU A 60 5.36 4.28 -15.59
N CYS A 61 4.49 3.74 -14.74
CA CYS A 61 3.04 3.94 -14.86
C CYS A 61 2.64 5.40 -14.60
N ALA A 62 1.47 5.80 -15.10
CA ALA A 62 0.92 7.11 -14.79
C ALA A 62 0.60 7.22 -13.29
N VAL A 63 0.76 8.41 -12.71
CA VAL A 63 0.43 8.69 -11.31
C VAL A 63 -0.48 9.89 -11.23
N ASP A 64 -1.63 9.71 -10.58
CA ASP A 64 -2.56 10.79 -10.26
C ASP A 64 -2.56 11.04 -8.76
N LEU A 65 -2.39 12.30 -8.35
CA LEU A 65 -2.57 12.69 -6.96
C LEU A 65 -4.05 12.96 -6.73
N THR A 66 -4.69 12.10 -5.95
CA THR A 66 -6.15 12.09 -5.75
C THR A 66 -6.50 12.62 -4.37
N ASP A 67 -7.55 13.43 -4.31
CA ASP A 67 -8.17 13.88 -3.06
C ASP A 67 -9.23 12.87 -2.61
N GLY A 68 -9.49 12.86 -1.30
CA GLY A 68 -10.51 11.99 -0.72
C GLY A 68 -9.97 10.65 -0.27
N SER A 69 -10.89 9.82 0.21
CA SER A 69 -10.58 8.54 0.83
C SER A 69 -10.20 7.50 -0.24
N LEU A 70 -9.32 6.56 0.12
CA LEU A 70 -8.86 5.50 -0.79
C LEU A 70 -10.03 4.57 -1.15
N GLU A 71 -10.95 4.40 -0.24
CA GLU A 71 -12.15 3.56 -0.29
C GLU A 71 -13.14 4.03 -1.36
N GLU A 72 -13.14 5.33 -1.68
CA GLU A 72 -13.98 5.95 -2.71
C GLU A 72 -13.35 5.90 -4.12
N SER A 73 -12.14 5.36 -4.24
CA SER A 73 -11.44 5.30 -5.54
C SER A 73 -12.16 4.41 -6.55
N ALA A 74 -12.03 4.78 -7.82
CA ALA A 74 -12.56 4.01 -8.96
C ALA A 74 -11.57 2.94 -9.45
N ALA A 75 -10.39 2.82 -8.86
CA ALA A 75 -9.41 1.80 -9.21
C ALA A 75 -9.98 0.38 -9.01
N ASP A 76 -9.53 -0.60 -9.78
CA ASP A 76 -9.92 -2.00 -9.63
C ASP A 76 -9.23 -2.68 -8.44
N VAL A 77 -8.06 -2.19 -8.04
CA VAL A 77 -7.33 -2.67 -6.85
C VAL A 77 -7.10 -1.56 -5.85
N HIS A 78 -7.40 -1.83 -4.58
CA HIS A 78 -7.19 -0.93 -3.46
C HIS A 78 -6.12 -1.53 -2.54
N ALA A 79 -5.00 -0.83 -2.39
CA ALA A 79 -3.93 -1.23 -1.49
C ALA A 79 -4.35 -0.99 -0.04
N GLU A 80 -4.20 -2.02 0.79
CA GLU A 80 -4.47 -1.96 2.22
C GLU A 80 -3.16 -1.94 3.00
N PHE A 81 -3.00 -0.94 3.88
CA PHE A 81 -1.76 -0.69 4.63
C PHE A 81 -1.70 -1.55 5.88
N ALA A 82 -1.56 -2.84 5.65
CA ALA A 82 -1.78 -3.87 6.65
C ALA A 82 -0.65 -4.00 7.67
N ASN A 83 -0.98 -4.60 8.81
CA ASN A 83 -0.04 -5.34 9.63
C ASN A 83 0.29 -6.70 8.96
N ALA A 84 1.45 -7.29 9.30
CA ALA A 84 1.78 -8.65 8.85
C ALA A 84 0.75 -9.68 9.33
N PHE A 85 0.05 -9.42 10.43
CA PHE A 85 -1.19 -10.10 10.79
C PHE A 85 -2.36 -9.26 10.31
N ILE A 86 -3.00 -9.70 9.22
CA ILE A 86 -4.09 -8.95 8.57
C ILE A 86 -5.22 -8.61 9.55
N GLY A 87 -5.79 -7.42 9.41
CA GLY A 87 -6.82 -6.84 10.28
C GLY A 87 -6.26 -6.14 11.52
N GLY A 88 -4.94 -6.21 11.74
CA GLY A 88 -4.24 -5.42 12.75
C GLY A 88 -4.90 -5.46 14.13
N GLY A 89 -5.17 -4.28 14.67
CA GLY A 89 -5.82 -4.08 15.97
C GLY A 89 -7.33 -3.85 15.89
N VAL A 90 -8.02 -4.26 14.83
CA VAL A 90 -9.45 -3.93 14.65
C VAL A 90 -10.32 -4.50 15.77
N MET A 91 -9.92 -5.65 16.31
CA MET A 91 -10.57 -6.30 17.45
C MET A 91 -10.06 -5.81 18.82
N THR A 92 -9.13 -4.86 18.86
CA THR A 92 -8.58 -4.27 20.09
C THR A 92 -8.83 -2.77 20.20
N GLY A 93 -9.57 -2.19 19.25
CA GLY A 93 -9.94 -0.78 19.27
C GLY A 93 -8.84 0.16 18.77
N ASP A 94 -7.95 -0.32 17.89
CA ASP A 94 -7.08 0.56 17.12
C ASP A 94 -7.86 1.25 15.99
N PHE A 95 -7.32 2.37 15.50
CA PHE A 95 -7.99 3.27 14.54
C PHE A 95 -7.03 3.73 13.45
N ALA A 96 -6.13 2.87 12.98
CA ALA A 96 -5.37 3.16 11.77
C ALA A 96 -6.22 2.88 10.51
N MET A 97 -5.64 3.13 9.34
CA MET A 97 -6.30 2.91 8.05
C MET A 97 -6.85 1.48 7.93
N GLU A 98 -6.06 0.47 8.35
CA GLU A 98 -6.45 -0.93 8.26
C GLU A 98 -7.69 -1.24 9.10
N GLU A 99 -7.72 -0.79 10.36
CA GLU A 99 -8.87 -1.04 11.23
C GLU A 99 -10.13 -0.35 10.73
N ILE A 100 -10.02 0.87 10.20
CA ILE A 100 -11.16 1.59 9.63
C ILE A 100 -11.69 0.84 8.40
N LEU A 101 -10.82 0.36 7.49
CA LEU A 101 -11.23 -0.41 6.33
C LEU A 101 -12.00 -1.67 6.72
N PHE A 102 -11.49 -2.40 7.72
CA PHE A 102 -12.12 -3.63 8.21
C PHE A 102 -13.46 -3.36 8.91
N LEU A 103 -13.64 -2.19 9.54
CA LEU A 103 -14.93 -1.78 10.11
C LEU A 103 -15.96 -1.43 9.03
N VAL A 104 -15.56 -0.75 7.95
CA VAL A 104 -16.49 -0.37 6.87
C VAL A 104 -16.72 -1.48 5.87
N LYS A 105 -15.82 -2.46 5.77
CA LYS A 105 -15.92 -3.71 4.99
C LYS A 105 -15.77 -4.95 5.89
N PRO A 106 -16.75 -5.29 6.76
CA PRO A 106 -16.59 -6.37 7.74
C PRO A 106 -16.32 -7.77 7.17
N GLU A 107 -16.64 -8.02 5.91
CA GLU A 107 -16.27 -9.25 5.19
C GLU A 107 -14.76 -9.50 5.18
N LEU A 108 -13.94 -8.45 5.20
CA LEU A 108 -12.49 -8.57 5.30
C LEU A 108 -12.05 -9.25 6.60
N MET A 109 -12.83 -9.15 7.69
CA MET A 109 -12.48 -9.78 8.97
C MET A 109 -12.43 -11.31 8.91
N VAL A 110 -13.09 -11.93 7.93
CA VAL A 110 -12.96 -13.38 7.70
C VAL A 110 -11.52 -13.77 7.37
N SER A 111 -10.76 -12.88 6.71
CA SER A 111 -9.34 -13.12 6.43
C SER A 111 -8.51 -13.28 7.72
N MET A 112 -8.90 -12.61 8.82
CA MET A 112 -8.21 -12.74 10.12
C MET A 112 -8.30 -14.15 10.69
N ALA A 113 -9.38 -14.88 10.39
CA ALA A 113 -9.57 -16.26 10.83
C ALA A 113 -8.88 -17.27 9.92
N LEU A 114 -8.75 -16.96 8.63
CA LEU A 114 -8.24 -17.89 7.61
C LEU A 114 -6.74 -17.74 7.34
N MET A 115 -6.17 -16.56 7.57
CA MET A 115 -4.83 -16.20 7.13
C MET A 115 -3.87 -16.00 8.30
N ASN A 116 -2.82 -16.82 8.35
CA ASN A 116 -1.68 -16.63 9.26
C ASN A 116 -0.88 -15.36 8.89
N ARG A 117 0.11 -15.00 9.73
CA ARG A 117 1.07 -13.93 9.44
C ARG A 117 1.61 -14.02 8.01
N MET A 118 1.66 -12.89 7.30
CA MET A 118 2.32 -12.78 6.00
C MET A 118 3.83 -12.95 6.15
N ALA A 119 4.44 -13.75 5.27
CA ALA A 119 5.88 -13.71 5.05
C ALA A 119 6.28 -12.50 4.20
N ASP A 120 7.56 -12.16 4.14
CA ASP A 120 8.06 -11.04 3.31
C ASP A 120 7.78 -11.25 1.81
N THR A 121 7.59 -12.49 1.38
CA THR A 121 7.36 -12.89 -0.01
C THR A 121 5.87 -13.10 -0.34
N GLU A 122 4.96 -12.67 0.53
CA GLU A 122 3.52 -12.92 0.42
C GLU A 122 2.67 -11.65 0.54
N ALA A 123 1.54 -11.59 -0.15
CA ALA A 123 0.48 -10.62 0.08
C ALA A 123 -0.87 -11.36 0.17
N ILE A 124 -1.86 -10.75 0.81
CA ILE A 124 -3.23 -11.29 0.88
C ILE A 124 -4.13 -10.41 0.03
N THR A 125 -4.94 -11.03 -0.83
CA THR A 125 -5.92 -10.33 -1.67
C THR A 125 -7.32 -10.84 -1.39
N VAL A 126 -8.27 -9.93 -1.24
CA VAL A 126 -9.68 -10.24 -1.00
C VAL A 126 -10.52 -9.64 -2.12
N HIS A 127 -11.28 -10.49 -2.80
CA HIS A 127 -12.18 -10.12 -3.89
C HIS A 127 -13.62 -10.17 -3.41
N GLY A 128 -14.47 -9.26 -3.87
CA GLY A 128 -15.90 -9.27 -3.54
C GLY A 128 -16.25 -8.61 -2.21
N ALA A 129 -15.32 -7.93 -1.52
CA ALA A 129 -15.58 -7.29 -0.23
C ALA A 129 -16.29 -5.92 -0.39
N HIS A 130 -17.56 -5.86 -0.01
CA HIS A 130 -18.39 -4.66 -0.09
C HIS A 130 -18.18 -3.73 1.11
N GLN A 131 -18.40 -2.43 0.86
CA GLN A 131 -18.50 -1.45 1.94
C GLN A 131 -19.96 -1.35 2.39
N TYR A 132 -20.17 -1.34 3.70
CA TYR A 132 -21.49 -1.34 4.33
C TYR A 132 -21.77 -0.08 5.13
N SER A 133 -20.71 0.58 5.62
CA SER A 133 -20.81 1.73 6.49
C SER A 133 -20.05 2.92 5.92
N ARG A 134 -20.57 4.12 6.12
CA ARG A 134 -19.84 5.38 5.95
C ARG A 134 -19.33 5.84 7.30
N VAL A 135 -18.17 6.48 7.30
CA VAL A 135 -17.51 6.99 8.51
C VAL A 135 -16.96 8.38 8.25
N SER A 136 -16.71 9.11 9.33
CA SER A 136 -16.00 10.39 9.30
C SER A 136 -15.07 10.50 10.51
N GLY A 137 -14.12 11.43 10.44
CA GLY A 137 -13.10 11.59 11.46
C GLY A 137 -12.07 10.46 11.44
N TYR A 138 -11.08 10.55 12.34
CA TYR A 138 -9.97 9.60 12.42
C TYR A 138 -9.47 9.54 13.88
N GLY A 139 -8.98 8.39 14.32
CA GLY A 139 -8.55 8.20 15.70
C GLY A 139 -9.68 8.52 16.69
N SER A 140 -9.47 9.50 17.58
CA SER A 140 -10.45 9.86 18.61
C SER A 140 -11.69 10.58 18.09
N SER A 141 -11.68 11.12 16.86
CA SER A 141 -12.86 11.76 16.23
C SER A 141 -13.68 10.81 15.36
N PHE A 142 -13.29 9.54 15.29
CA PHE A 142 -13.96 8.53 14.47
C PHE A 142 -15.44 8.39 14.81
N THR A 143 -16.28 8.56 13.79
CA THR A 143 -17.73 8.61 13.90
C THR A 143 -18.39 7.79 12.80
N PHE A 144 -19.37 6.97 13.17
CA PHE A 144 -20.25 6.29 12.22
C PHE A 144 -21.16 7.31 11.53
N ALA A 145 -21.20 7.30 10.20
CA ALA A 145 -21.92 8.28 9.38
C ALA A 145 -23.11 7.67 8.61
N GLY A 146 -23.56 6.47 8.98
CA GLY A 146 -24.71 5.79 8.38
C GLY A 146 -24.35 4.75 7.32
N ASP A 147 -25.36 4.25 6.64
CA ASP A 147 -25.22 3.18 5.64
C ASP A 147 -24.46 3.65 4.40
N CYS A 148 -23.72 2.73 3.80
CA CYS A 148 -23.20 2.89 2.45
C CYS A 148 -24.29 2.56 1.42
N GLU A 149 -25.15 3.54 1.11
CA GLU A 149 -26.28 3.36 0.20
C GLU A 149 -25.87 3.23 -1.28
N ARG A 150 -24.72 3.81 -1.66
CA ARG A 150 -24.19 3.75 -3.03
C ARG A 150 -23.20 2.61 -3.17
N ARG A 151 -23.68 1.45 -3.60
CA ARG A 151 -22.80 0.42 -4.14
C ARG A 151 -22.21 0.92 -5.46
N ARG A 152 -20.91 0.74 -5.62
CA ARG A 152 -20.22 0.95 -6.90
C ARG A 152 -20.93 0.15 -7.99
N GLU A 153 -21.05 0.71 -9.19
CA GLU A 153 -21.49 -0.07 -10.35
C GLU A 153 -20.40 -1.09 -10.72
N GLY A 154 -20.78 -2.37 -10.76
CA GLY A 154 -19.85 -3.48 -11.00
C GLY A 154 -19.26 -4.07 -9.71
N PRO A 155 -18.29 -4.99 -9.83
CA PRO A 155 -17.71 -5.66 -8.66
C PRO A 155 -17.00 -4.65 -7.75
N PRO A 156 -16.98 -4.88 -6.43
CA PRO A 156 -16.17 -4.07 -5.53
C PRO A 156 -14.68 -4.24 -5.88
N PRO A 157 -13.86 -3.21 -5.61
CA PRO A 157 -12.42 -3.30 -5.84
C PRO A 157 -11.81 -4.45 -5.03
N THR A 158 -10.82 -5.12 -5.62
CA THR A 158 -10.00 -6.10 -4.89
C THR A 158 -9.18 -5.37 -3.84
N VAL A 159 -9.24 -5.83 -2.59
CA VAL A 159 -8.41 -5.30 -1.51
C VAL A 159 -7.13 -6.11 -1.42
N CYS A 160 -5.97 -5.47 -1.53
CA CYS A 160 -4.66 -6.11 -1.44
C CYS A 160 -3.91 -5.65 -0.18
N ALA A 161 -3.86 -6.51 0.84
CA ALA A 161 -3.18 -6.26 2.10
C ALA A 161 -1.67 -6.48 1.97
N ILE A 162 -0.90 -5.43 2.27
CA ILE A 162 0.57 -5.42 2.26
C ILE A 162 1.13 -4.78 3.51
N ASP A 163 2.04 -5.47 4.20
CA ASP A 163 2.74 -4.94 5.37
C ASP A 163 4.07 -4.32 4.98
N ALA A 164 4.38 -3.12 5.49
CA ALA A 164 5.64 -2.41 5.22
C ALA A 164 6.74 -2.79 6.20
N VAL A 165 8.01 -2.67 5.79
CA VAL A 165 9.12 -2.63 6.76
C VAL A 165 8.97 -1.39 7.65
N ARG A 166 9.17 -1.53 8.96
CA ARG A 166 9.13 -0.40 9.90
C ARG A 166 10.26 0.60 9.59
N GLY A 167 9.93 1.89 9.70
CA GLY A 167 10.85 3.00 9.47
C GLY A 167 11.88 3.19 10.57
N GLY A 168 12.51 4.37 10.61
CA GLY A 168 13.59 4.68 11.58
C GLY A 168 14.99 4.20 11.15
N GLY A 169 15.17 3.93 9.85
CA GLY A 169 16.45 3.61 9.23
C GLY A 169 16.48 2.34 8.38
N PRO A 170 16.00 1.18 8.88
CA PRO A 170 16.03 -0.09 8.14
C PRO A 170 15.38 -0.03 6.76
N ALA A 171 14.30 0.75 6.62
CA ALA A 171 13.52 0.89 5.38
C ALA A 171 14.28 1.49 4.18
N MET A 172 15.45 2.11 4.38
CA MET A 172 16.28 2.68 3.31
C MET A 172 17.42 1.76 2.85
N THR A 173 17.64 0.64 3.54
CA THR A 173 18.67 -0.33 3.13
C THR A 173 18.26 -1.02 1.83
N SER A 174 19.21 -1.38 0.97
CA SER A 174 18.93 -2.10 -0.28
C SER A 174 18.06 -3.36 -0.09
N PRO A 175 18.27 -4.20 0.95
CA PRO A 175 17.38 -5.33 1.21
C PRO A 175 15.94 -4.90 1.55
N ALA A 176 15.75 -3.85 2.36
CA ALA A 176 14.41 -3.39 2.72
C ALA A 176 13.69 -2.69 1.57
N LEU A 177 14.43 -1.95 0.74
CA LEU A 177 13.92 -1.37 -0.51
C LEU A 177 13.34 -2.47 -1.40
N LEU A 178 14.16 -3.49 -1.68
CA LEU A 178 13.78 -4.61 -2.53
C LEU A 178 12.62 -5.41 -1.93
N ARG A 179 12.63 -5.64 -0.61
CA ARG A 179 11.56 -6.33 0.11
C ARG A 179 10.21 -5.63 -0.09
N ASP A 180 10.13 -4.33 0.17
CA ASP A 180 8.87 -3.59 0.04
C ASP A 180 8.41 -3.47 -1.42
N MET A 181 9.34 -3.28 -2.37
CA MET A 181 9.03 -3.27 -3.81
C MET A 181 8.46 -4.61 -4.27
N ASN A 182 9.09 -5.72 -3.88
CA ASN A 182 8.63 -7.08 -4.16
C ASN A 182 7.23 -7.33 -3.58
N LYS A 183 7.01 -6.93 -2.32
CA LYS A 183 5.71 -7.04 -1.63
C LYS A 183 4.60 -6.31 -2.39
N ALA A 184 4.84 -5.04 -2.73
CA ALA A 184 3.88 -4.23 -3.47
C ALA A 184 3.64 -4.78 -4.88
N ARG A 185 4.68 -5.29 -5.56
CA ARG A 185 4.54 -5.89 -6.91
C ARG A 185 3.61 -7.10 -6.86
N ILE A 186 3.75 -8.01 -5.87
CA ILE A 186 2.83 -9.15 -5.69
C ILE A 186 1.37 -8.67 -5.61
N ALA A 187 1.13 -7.64 -4.80
CA ALA A 187 -0.20 -7.11 -4.55
C ALA A 187 -0.82 -6.42 -5.78
N PHE A 188 0.01 -5.83 -6.64
CA PHE A 188 -0.44 -5.10 -7.82
C PHE A 188 -0.52 -5.97 -9.08
N GLU A 189 -0.11 -7.24 -8.99
CA GLU A 189 -0.15 -8.16 -10.13
C GLU A 189 -1.57 -8.33 -10.69
N GLY A 190 -1.72 -8.02 -11.98
CA GLY A 190 -2.99 -8.12 -12.70
C GLY A 190 -3.93 -6.92 -12.51
N ALA A 191 -3.53 -5.89 -11.75
CA ALA A 191 -4.29 -4.66 -11.61
C ALA A 191 -4.14 -3.78 -12.85
N ARG A 192 -5.24 -3.19 -13.33
CA ARG A 192 -5.20 -2.15 -14.36
C ARG A 192 -4.89 -0.79 -13.73
N GLU A 193 -5.59 -0.47 -12.65
CA GLU A 193 -5.42 0.73 -11.84
C GLU A 193 -5.32 0.35 -10.35
N VAL A 194 -4.41 1.02 -9.65
CA VAL A 194 -4.20 0.82 -8.21
C VAL A 194 -4.50 2.10 -7.47
N ALA A 195 -5.39 2.04 -6.48
CA ALA A 195 -5.55 3.07 -5.46
C ALA A 195 -4.62 2.75 -4.29
N THR A 196 -3.75 3.69 -3.94
CA THR A 196 -2.82 3.59 -2.81
C THR A 196 -2.58 4.96 -2.17
N GLY A 197 -1.56 5.10 -1.33
CA GLY A 197 -1.22 6.31 -0.61
C GLY A 197 -0.01 6.10 0.29
N HIS A 198 -0.05 6.70 1.48
CA HIS A 198 1.06 6.77 2.45
C HIS A 198 1.34 5.45 3.21
N TRP A 199 1.53 4.36 2.45
CA TRP A 199 1.82 3.02 2.95
C TRP A 199 3.03 3.02 3.89
N GLY A 200 2.81 2.62 5.15
CA GLY A 200 3.86 2.54 6.16
C GLY A 200 4.40 3.88 6.67
N CYS A 201 3.82 5.03 6.29
CA CYS A 201 4.34 6.34 6.72
C CYS A 201 3.78 6.84 8.06
N GLY A 202 2.59 6.35 8.46
CA GLY A 202 1.95 6.70 9.74
C GLY A 202 2.61 6.01 10.93
N ALA A 203 1.98 4.98 11.48
CA ALA A 203 2.47 4.26 12.67
C ALA A 203 3.87 3.65 12.50
N PHE A 204 4.30 3.39 11.26
CA PHE A 204 5.61 2.81 10.94
C PHE A 204 6.67 3.88 10.67
N GLY A 205 6.29 5.15 10.53
CA GLY A 205 7.23 6.28 10.46
C GLY A 205 8.13 6.31 9.24
N ASN A 206 7.73 5.70 8.12
CA ASN A 206 8.49 5.77 6.88
C ASN A 206 8.39 7.15 6.19
N ASN A 207 9.38 7.44 5.36
CA ASN A 207 9.41 8.64 4.53
C ASN A 207 8.41 8.53 3.35
N HIS A 208 7.58 9.55 3.15
CA HIS A 208 6.55 9.57 2.11
C HIS A 208 7.13 9.44 0.69
N ASP A 209 8.17 10.20 0.35
CA ASP A 209 8.78 10.17 -1.00
C ASP A 209 9.41 8.80 -1.29
N LEU A 210 10.02 8.18 -0.28
CA LEU A 210 10.60 6.83 -0.39
C LEU A 210 9.53 5.77 -0.65
N MET A 211 8.47 5.77 0.16
CA MET A 211 7.38 4.79 0.03
C MET A 211 6.58 5.00 -1.25
N PHE A 212 6.42 6.26 -1.70
CA PHE A 212 5.87 6.57 -3.00
C PHE A 212 6.69 5.92 -4.13
N ILE A 213 8.02 6.11 -4.16
CA ILE A 213 8.86 5.56 -5.23
C ILE A 213 8.87 4.02 -5.22
N LYS A 214 8.91 3.39 -4.04
CA LYS A 214 8.82 1.92 -3.93
C LYS A 214 7.53 1.40 -4.58
N GLN A 215 6.40 2.05 -4.29
CA GLN A 215 5.10 1.68 -4.85
C GLN A 215 5.03 1.99 -6.35
N TRP A 216 5.61 3.10 -6.80
CA TRP A 216 5.63 3.48 -8.21
C TRP A 216 6.43 2.50 -9.06
N LEU A 217 7.63 2.11 -8.60
CA LEU A 217 8.42 1.05 -9.23
C LEU A 217 7.64 -0.27 -9.27
N ALA A 218 7.02 -0.65 -8.14
CA ALA A 218 6.25 -1.89 -8.04
C ALA A 218 5.02 -1.95 -8.94
N ALA A 219 4.24 -0.87 -9.01
CA ALA A 219 3.08 -0.77 -9.88
C ALA A 219 3.50 -0.85 -11.36
N SER A 220 4.57 -0.13 -11.72
CA SER A 220 5.11 -0.12 -13.07
C SER A 220 5.61 -1.51 -13.50
N GLU A 221 6.36 -2.19 -12.63
CA GLU A 221 6.84 -3.56 -12.87
C GLU A 221 5.71 -4.60 -12.93
N ALA A 222 4.60 -4.36 -12.21
CA ALA A 222 3.40 -5.19 -12.29
C ALA A 222 2.53 -4.91 -13.52
N GLY A 223 2.92 -3.95 -14.38
CA GLY A 223 2.16 -3.58 -15.58
C GLY A 223 0.92 -2.73 -15.32
N VAL A 224 0.82 -2.10 -14.14
CA VAL A 224 -0.28 -1.19 -13.80
C VAL A 224 -0.25 0.00 -14.76
N ALA A 225 -1.41 0.39 -15.30
CA ALA A 225 -1.49 1.52 -16.21
C ALA A 225 -1.49 2.86 -15.45
N ARG A 226 -2.16 2.91 -14.29
CA ARG A 226 -2.35 4.12 -13.50
C ARG A 226 -2.35 3.83 -12.00
N MET A 227 -1.60 4.62 -11.24
CA MET A 227 -1.59 4.61 -9.79
C MET A 227 -2.28 5.88 -9.27
N ALA A 228 -3.46 5.73 -8.67
CA ALA A 228 -4.14 6.79 -7.94
C ALA A 228 -3.56 6.86 -6.53
N TYR A 229 -2.76 7.89 -6.27
CA TYR A 229 -2.09 8.10 -4.99
C TYR A 229 -2.90 9.09 -4.15
N HIS A 230 -3.53 8.59 -3.09
CA HIS A 230 -4.38 9.36 -2.20
C HIS A 230 -3.53 10.07 -1.14
N ASP A 231 -3.68 11.39 -1.06
CA ASP A 231 -3.08 12.21 -0.01
C ASP A 231 -4.17 12.86 0.84
N PHE A 232 -4.34 12.33 2.05
CA PHE A 232 -5.36 12.77 3.01
C PHE A 232 -5.27 14.28 3.37
N SER A 233 -4.14 14.96 3.15
CA SER A 233 -4.00 16.38 3.53
C SER A 233 -3.23 17.28 2.55
N ARG A 234 -2.76 16.78 1.39
CA ARG A 234 -1.86 17.45 0.42
C ARG A 234 -0.53 17.99 0.95
N SER A 235 -0.36 18.09 2.26
CA SER A 235 0.82 18.67 2.90
C SER A 235 2.04 17.75 2.86
N GLN A 236 1.81 16.45 2.66
CA GLN A 236 2.82 15.41 2.78
C GLN A 236 3.31 14.86 1.43
N SER A 237 2.62 15.17 0.32
CA SER A 237 2.97 14.71 -1.04
C SER A 237 3.49 15.79 -1.98
N HIS A 238 3.95 16.94 -1.45
CA HIS A 238 4.34 18.10 -2.27
C HIS A 238 5.41 17.79 -3.34
N ASN A 239 6.24 16.77 -3.12
CA ASN A 239 7.26 16.35 -4.09
C ASN A 239 6.73 15.34 -5.13
N ILE A 240 5.63 14.62 -4.89
CA ILE A 240 5.19 13.51 -5.76
C ILE A 240 4.93 13.98 -7.19
N VAL A 241 4.16 15.06 -7.38
CA VAL A 241 3.86 15.59 -8.73
C VAL A 241 5.12 16.12 -9.44
N PRO A 242 5.99 16.91 -8.80
CA PRO A 242 7.28 17.26 -9.41
C PRO A 242 8.17 16.06 -9.74
N LEU A 243 8.22 15.04 -8.88
CA LEU A 243 9.02 13.83 -9.09
C LEU A 243 8.53 13.04 -10.29
N THR A 244 7.21 12.82 -10.41
CA THR A 244 6.62 12.10 -11.56
C THR A 244 6.91 12.80 -12.88
N ARG A 245 6.81 14.14 -12.94
CA ARG A 245 7.16 14.91 -14.13
C ARG A 245 8.64 14.82 -14.52
N ARG A 246 9.53 14.65 -13.55
CA ARG A 246 10.98 14.70 -13.74
C ARG A 246 11.64 13.34 -13.90
N LEU A 247 10.99 12.30 -13.44
CA LEU A 247 11.51 10.93 -13.44
C LEU A 247 10.65 10.00 -14.30
N GLY A 248 9.45 10.41 -14.72
CA GLY A 248 8.51 9.56 -15.46
C GLY A 248 8.96 9.19 -16.87
N HIS A 249 10.03 9.80 -17.38
CA HIS A 249 10.67 9.41 -18.64
C HIS A 249 11.63 8.22 -18.48
N LEU A 250 11.95 7.82 -17.24
CA LEU A 250 12.79 6.67 -16.95
C LEU A 250 12.00 5.36 -17.08
N SER A 251 12.72 4.29 -17.32
CA SER A 251 12.28 2.91 -17.12
C SER A 251 12.35 2.50 -15.64
N VAL A 252 11.79 1.35 -15.31
CA VAL A 252 11.89 0.73 -13.99
C VAL A 252 13.35 0.53 -13.59
N CYS A 253 14.21 0.00 -14.47
CA CYS A 253 15.61 -0.25 -14.14
C CYS A 253 16.40 1.04 -13.88
N GLU A 254 16.15 2.09 -14.68
CA GLU A 254 16.79 3.40 -14.53
C GLU A 254 16.38 4.08 -13.22
N LEU A 255 15.09 4.11 -12.90
CA LEU A 255 14.63 4.68 -11.64
C LEU A 255 15.14 3.86 -10.44
N TRP A 256 15.17 2.52 -10.55
CA TRP A 256 15.70 1.67 -9.49
C TRP A 256 17.19 1.93 -9.24
N ALA A 257 18.01 2.00 -10.29
CA ALA A 257 19.42 2.34 -10.17
C ALA A 257 19.61 3.72 -9.53
N PHE A 258 18.82 4.71 -9.94
CA PHE A 258 18.91 6.05 -9.37
C PHE A 258 18.52 6.08 -7.89
N VAL A 259 17.47 5.35 -7.47
CA VAL A 259 17.11 5.23 -6.05
C VAL A 259 18.26 4.63 -5.24
N ARG A 260 18.92 3.58 -5.76
CA ARG A 260 20.10 2.99 -5.11
C ARG A 260 21.23 4.00 -4.95
N GLU A 261 21.54 4.78 -5.99
CA GLU A 261 22.54 5.86 -5.91
C GLU A 261 22.18 6.91 -4.86
N LEU A 262 20.89 7.23 -4.71
CA LEU A 262 20.41 8.19 -3.72
C LEU A 262 20.46 7.66 -2.28
N THR A 263 20.62 6.35 -2.07
CA THR A 263 20.61 5.73 -0.74
C THR A 263 21.93 5.07 -0.34
N ILE A 264 22.82 4.76 -1.29
CA ILE A 264 24.01 3.92 -1.05
C ILE A 264 25.00 4.48 -0.02
N ASP A 265 25.16 5.80 0.05
CA ASP A 265 26.06 6.47 0.98
C ASP A 265 25.38 6.92 2.28
N LEU A 266 24.10 6.55 2.47
CA LEU A 266 23.33 6.90 3.65
C LEU A 266 23.42 5.81 4.72
N GLU A 267 24.61 5.28 5.01
CA GLU A 267 24.84 4.32 6.10
C GLU A 267 25.59 4.98 7.29
N PRO A 268 25.05 4.96 8.52
CA PRO A 268 23.70 4.49 8.89
C PRO A 268 22.60 5.38 8.29
N ALA A 269 21.42 4.79 8.11
CA ALA A 269 20.28 5.40 7.44
C ALA A 269 20.01 6.86 7.82
N ASN A 270 20.18 7.78 6.86
CA ASN A 270 19.96 9.21 7.04
C ASN A 270 18.75 9.73 6.23
N VAL A 271 17.55 9.62 6.82
CA VAL A 271 16.28 10.02 6.19
C VAL A 271 16.23 11.52 5.88
N ALA A 272 16.90 12.36 6.69
CA ALA A 272 16.94 13.80 6.47
C ALA A 272 17.70 14.14 5.18
N THR A 273 18.87 13.54 4.98
CA THR A 273 19.65 13.70 3.74
C THR A 273 18.89 13.16 2.53
N PHE A 274 18.25 11.99 2.64
CA PHE A 274 17.39 11.47 1.57
C PHE A 274 16.29 12.46 1.20
N SER A 275 15.58 13.01 2.19
CA SER A 275 14.50 13.98 1.97
C SER A 275 15.00 15.27 1.28
N VAL A 276 16.21 15.73 1.62
CA VAL A 276 16.84 16.86 0.93
C VAL A 276 17.11 16.52 -0.53
N ARG A 277 17.68 15.34 -0.83
CA ARG A 277 17.92 14.89 -2.22
C ARG A 277 16.63 14.80 -3.02
N MET A 278 15.57 14.25 -2.45
CA MET A 278 14.25 14.17 -3.09
C MET A 278 13.69 15.55 -3.41
N ARG A 279 13.79 16.50 -2.48
CA ARG A 279 13.40 17.90 -2.70
C ARG A 279 14.25 18.57 -3.77
N GLU A 280 15.57 18.33 -3.81
CA GLU A 280 16.45 18.86 -4.85
C GLU A 280 16.05 18.36 -6.23
N ILE A 281 15.69 17.09 -6.36
CA ILE A 281 15.19 16.52 -7.60
C ILE A 281 13.88 17.20 -7.98
N ALA A 282 12.90 17.22 -7.07
CA ALA A 282 11.59 17.86 -7.27
C ALA A 282 11.71 19.33 -7.72
N THR A 283 12.66 20.08 -7.16
CA THR A 283 12.84 21.52 -7.42
C THR A 283 13.79 21.84 -8.57
N GLY A 284 14.56 20.89 -9.11
CA GLY A 284 15.52 21.20 -10.19
C GLY A 284 16.95 21.42 -9.79
N LYS A 285 17.23 21.41 -8.50
CA LYS A 285 18.59 21.58 -7.99
C LYS A 285 19.47 20.36 -8.24
N ARG A 286 18.87 19.17 -8.28
CA ARG A 286 19.51 17.92 -8.69
C ARG A 286 18.93 17.45 -10.02
N LYS A 287 19.81 17.08 -10.96
CA LYS A 287 19.40 16.55 -12.27
C LYS A 287 18.90 15.12 -12.13
N ALA A 288 17.87 14.79 -12.90
CA ALA A 288 17.46 13.41 -13.13
C ALA A 288 18.49 12.71 -14.05
N PRO A 289 18.61 11.38 -13.99
CA PRO A 289 19.41 10.61 -14.93
C PRO A 289 18.97 10.84 -16.38
N THR A 290 19.93 10.76 -17.29
CA THR A 290 19.71 10.81 -18.73
C THR A 290 20.27 9.54 -19.37
N GLY A 291 19.48 8.48 -19.40
CA GLY A 291 19.80 7.20 -20.05
C GLY A 291 20.07 6.04 -19.09
N ALA A 292 20.14 4.84 -19.67
CA ALA A 292 20.22 3.58 -18.94
C ALA A 292 21.51 3.46 -18.12
N PRO A 293 21.45 2.93 -16.89
CA PRO A 293 22.65 2.64 -16.10
C PRO A 293 23.56 1.66 -16.84
N ALA A 294 24.88 1.77 -16.64
CA ALA A 294 25.81 0.77 -17.15
C ALA A 294 25.49 -0.60 -16.51
N PRO A 295 25.52 -1.71 -17.27
CA PRO A 295 25.18 -3.03 -16.74
C PRO A 295 26.09 -3.38 -15.57
N GLU A 296 25.48 -3.75 -14.44
CA GLU A 296 26.18 -4.18 -13.24
C GLU A 296 26.80 -5.56 -13.50
N VAL A 297 28.14 -5.66 -13.41
CA VAL A 297 28.83 -6.96 -13.42
C VAL A 297 28.53 -7.64 -12.09
N LEU A 298 27.59 -8.59 -12.09
CA LEU A 298 27.32 -9.41 -10.93
C LEU A 298 28.62 -10.13 -10.51
N PRO A 299 29.06 -10.04 -9.25
CA PRO A 299 30.16 -10.88 -8.77
C PRO A 299 29.74 -12.34 -8.95
N ALA A 300 30.65 -13.15 -9.52
CA ALA A 300 30.45 -14.57 -9.69
C ALA A 300 30.00 -15.19 -8.36
N ALA A 301 28.92 -15.96 -8.39
CA ALA A 301 28.46 -16.70 -7.22
C ALA A 301 29.65 -17.52 -6.67
N PRO A 302 29.89 -17.51 -5.34
CA PRO A 302 30.95 -18.34 -4.78
C PRO A 302 30.65 -19.81 -5.12
N GLU A 303 31.63 -20.48 -5.74
CA GLU A 303 31.57 -21.91 -5.96
C GLU A 303 31.36 -22.60 -4.61
N VAL A 304 30.25 -23.32 -4.49
CA VAL A 304 29.95 -24.13 -3.32
C VAL A 304 30.87 -25.35 -3.38
N SER A 305 31.97 -25.30 -2.63
CA SER A 305 32.84 -26.46 -2.35
C SER A 305 32.24 -27.32 -1.24
#